data_AF-A0A7V2LR80-F1
#
_entry.id   AF-A0A7V2LR80-F1
#
_cell.length_a   1.000
_cell.length_b   1.000
_cell.length_c   1.000
_cell.angle_alpha   90.00
_cell.angle_beta   90.00
_cell.angle_gamma   90.00
#
_symmetry.space_group_name_H-M   'P 1'
#
loop_
_entity.id
_entity.type
_entity.pdbx_description
1 polymer ?
#
loop_
_entity_poly.entity_id
_entity_poly.type
_entity_poly.pdbx_seq_one_letter_code
_entity_poly.pdbx_strand_id
1 'polypeptide(L)' 'MYSKCPGQDMRDLRVSVHKCPNCGAEVEIFSDEMRVKCPKCHKYVYREKVPSCIEWCASARQCLGEERWKQLKGSD' A
#
# COMPACT_ATOMS: atom_id res chain seq x y z
N MET A 1 25.06 3.38 25.89
CA MET A 1 25.66 2.85 24.63
C MET A 1 24.49 2.35 23.79
N TYR A 2 24.06 3.10 22.78
CA TYR A 2 22.98 2.65 21.88
C TYR A 2 23.56 1.53 21.00
N SER A 3 23.26 0.28 21.34
CA SER A 3 23.90 -0.93 20.80
C SER A 3 23.45 -1.30 19.39
N LYS A 4 22.76 -0.41 18.67
CA LYS A 4 22.26 -0.66 17.30
C LYS A 4 22.23 0.63 16.49
N CYS A 5 22.55 0.51 15.20
CA CYS A 5 22.32 1.59 14.24
C CYS A 5 20.82 1.91 14.21
N PRO A 6 20.39 3.18 14.14
CA PRO A 6 18.98 3.55 14.09
C PRO A 6 18.17 2.84 12.98
N GLY A 7 18.84 2.39 11.92
CA GLY A 7 18.26 1.62 10.81
C GLY A 7 18.22 0.09 11.02
N GLN A 8 18.72 -0.45 12.14
CA GLN A 8 18.47 -1.84 12.54
C GLN A 8 17.12 -1.94 13.26
N ASP A 9 16.06 -1.49 12.57
CA ASP A 9 14.70 -1.78 12.98
C ASP A 9 14.49 -3.30 12.92
N MET A 10 13.83 -3.87 13.93
CA MET A 10 13.53 -5.31 13.96
C MET A 10 12.34 -5.69 13.06
N ARG A 11 11.74 -4.71 12.39
CA ARG A 11 10.67 -4.93 11.43
C ARG A 11 11.26 -5.58 10.17
N ASP A 12 10.74 -6.75 9.80
CA ASP A 12 11.02 -7.43 8.53
C ASP A 12 10.44 -6.62 7.35
N LEU A 13 11.01 -5.45 7.10
CA LEU A 13 10.56 -4.52 6.06
C LEU A 13 10.91 -5.10 4.69
N ARG A 14 9.89 -5.24 3.85
CA ARG A 14 10.05 -5.70 2.47
C ARG A 14 9.97 -4.52 1.53
N VAL A 15 10.89 -4.46 0.58
CA VAL A 15 10.85 -3.46 -0.50
C VAL A 15 10.13 -4.04 -1.70
N SER A 16 9.35 -3.20 -2.37
CA SER A 16 8.71 -3.51 -3.66
C SER A 16 9.01 -2.40 -4.65
N VAL A 17 9.31 -2.76 -5.90
CA VAL A 17 9.62 -1.80 -6.97
C VAL A 17 8.36 -1.56 -7.80
N HIS A 18 8.01 -0.29 -7.97
CA HIS A 18 6.84 0.16 -8.73
C HIS A 18 7.30 1.12 -9.83
N LYS A 19 6.60 1.11 -10.98
CA LYS A 19 6.84 2.13 -12.02
C LYS A 19 5.97 3.36 -11.74
N CYS A 20 6.59 4.54 -11.74
CA CYS A 20 5.88 5.79 -11.63
C CYS A 20 4.94 5.97 -12.83
N PRO A 21 3.61 6.06 -12.63
CA PRO A 21 2.65 6.16 -13.74
C PRO A 21 2.77 7.47 -14.52
N ASN A 22 3.46 8.47 -13.97
CA ASN A 22 3.62 9.77 -14.60
C ASN A 22 4.89 9.92 -15.45
N CYS A 23 5.99 9.24 -15.09
CA CYS A 23 7.28 9.46 -15.75
C CYS A 23 8.07 8.18 -16.04
N GLY A 24 7.53 7.02 -15.67
CA GLY A 24 8.13 5.71 -15.93
C GLY A 24 9.32 5.34 -15.05
N ALA A 25 9.79 6.23 -14.17
CA ALA A 25 10.88 5.94 -13.25
C ALA A 25 10.48 4.84 -12.26
N GLU A 26 11.42 3.95 -11.96
CA GLU A 26 11.25 2.96 -10.88
C GLU A 26 11.34 3.65 -9.53
N VAL A 27 10.44 3.28 -8.62
CA VAL A 27 10.39 3.77 -7.26
C VAL A 27 10.24 2.59 -6.31
N GLU A 28 10.99 2.64 -5.21
CA GLU A 28 10.88 1.67 -4.14
C GLU A 28 9.81 2.12 -3.15
N ILE A 29 8.95 1.19 -2.74
CA ILE A 29 7.97 1.39 -1.66
C ILE A 29 8.21 0.30 -0.62
N PHE A 30 8.45 0.71 0.62
CA PHE A 30 8.60 -0.22 1.75
C PHE A 30 7.25 -0.78 2.20
N SER A 31 7.27 -1.93 2.87
CA SER A 31 6.05 -2.67 3.21
C SER A 31 5.10 -1.92 4.15
N ASP A 32 5.62 -0.98 4.92
CA ASP A 32 4.91 -0.10 5.85
C ASP A 32 4.49 1.24 5.21
N GLU A 33 4.91 1.50 3.97
CA GLU A 33 4.53 2.69 3.22
C GLU A 33 3.32 2.42 2.30
N MET A 34 2.38 3.36 2.28
CA MET A 34 1.26 3.34 1.33
C MET A 34 1.60 4.04 0.01
N ARG A 35 2.52 5.00 0.06
CA ARG A 35 2.91 5.83 -1.09
C ARG A 35 4.29 6.43 -0.86
N VAL A 36 4.99 6.68 -1.96
CA VAL A 36 6.28 7.39 -1.98
C VAL A 36 6.21 8.55 -2.95
N LYS A 37 7.02 9.58 -2.74
CA LYS A 37 7.17 10.69 -3.71
C LYS A 37 8.21 10.29 -4.75
N CYS A 38 7.84 10.30 -6.03
CA CYS A 38 8.77 9.96 -7.10
C CYS A 38 9.97 10.94 -7.10
N PRO A 39 11.22 10.47 -7.08
CA PRO A 39 12.40 11.34 -7.04
C PRO A 39 12.62 12.10 -8.35
N LYS A 40 12.03 11.64 -9.47
CA LYS A 40 12.19 12.26 -10.79
C LYS A 40 11.15 13.35 -11.06
N CYS A 41 9.86 13.07 -10.82
CA CYS A 41 8.77 13.99 -11.18
C CYS A 41 7.99 14.53 -9.97
N HIS A 42 8.35 14.12 -8.75
CA HIS A 42 7.76 14.61 -7.50
C HIS A 42 6.27 14.33 -7.29
N LYS A 43 5.63 13.54 -8.17
CA LYS A 43 4.26 13.04 -7.95
C LYS A 43 4.27 11.81 -7.05
N TYR A 44 3.17 11.60 -6.33
CA TYR A 44 3.00 10.42 -5.49
C TYR A 44 2.79 9.16 -6.33
N VAL A 45 3.48 8.09 -5.96
CA VAL A 45 3.26 6.73 -6.45
C VAL A 45 2.69 5.93 -5.30
N TYR A 46 1.54 5.30 -5.54
CA TYR A 46 0.84 4.49 -4.54
C TYR A 46 1.17 3.02 -4.74
N ARG A 47 1.19 2.27 -3.66
CA ARG A 47 1.23 0.81 -3.73
C ARG A 47 -0.06 0.30 -4.39
N GLU A 48 0.06 -0.73 -5.22
CA GLU A 48 -1.06 -1.27 -6.03
C GLU A 48 -2.28 -1.69 -5.18
N LYS A 49 -2.04 -2.23 -3.98
CA LYS A 49 -3.09 -2.74 -3.12
C LYS A 49 -3.08 -2.00 -1.79
N VAL A 50 -4.00 -1.05 -1.64
CA VAL A 50 -4.37 -0.52 -0.33
C VAL A 50 -5.33 -1.54 0.29
N PRO A 51 -4.99 -2.20 1.41
CA PRO A 51 -5.90 -3.14 2.06
C PRO A 51 -7.17 -2.38 2.45
N SER A 52 -8.29 -2.76 1.83
CA SER A 52 -9.60 -2.21 2.14
C SER A 52 -10.22 -3.03 3.28
N CYS A 53 -11.02 -2.38 4.13
CA CYS A 53 -11.73 -3.07 5.22
C CYS A 53 -12.60 -4.24 4.71
N ILE A 54 -12.99 -4.23 3.44
CA ILE A 54 -13.75 -5.32 2.80
C ILE A 54 -12.99 -6.65 2.75
N GLU A 55 -11.66 -6.65 2.82
CA GLU A 55 -10.86 -7.88 2.70
C GLU A 55 -10.78 -8.68 4.01
N TRP A 56 -10.95 -8.02 5.16
CA TRP A 56 -10.68 -8.63 6.47
C TRP A 56 -11.75 -8.35 7.54
N CYS A 57 -12.59 -7.32 7.36
CA CYS A 57 -13.60 -6.96 8.36
C CYS A 57 -14.86 -7.82 8.21
N ALA A 58 -15.21 -8.57 9.27
CA ALA A 58 -16.40 -9.40 9.32
C ALA A 58 -17.70 -8.60 9.13
N SER A 59 -17.72 -7.34 9.59
CA SER A 59 -18.89 -6.44 9.49
C SER A 59 -18.96 -5.67 8.17
N ALA A 60 -18.00 -5.84 7.24
CA ALA A 60 -17.93 -5.04 6.01
C ALA A 60 -19.21 -5.10 5.18
N ARG A 61 -19.85 -6.27 5.10
CA ARG A 61 -21.11 -6.47 4.38
C ARG A 61 -22.26 -5.64 4.96
N GLN A 62 -22.36 -5.60 6.28
CA GLN A 62 -23.36 -4.79 6.98
C GLN A 62 -23.08 -3.29 6.82
N CYS A 63 -21.82 -2.87 6.94
CA CYS A 63 -21.44 -1.46 6.83
C CYS A 63 -21.63 -0.89 5.42
N LEU A 64 -21.28 -1.67 4.39
CA LEU A 64 -21.35 -1.21 3.00
C LEU A 64 -22.75 -1.38 2.40
N GLY A 65 -23.56 -2.28 2.96
CA GLY A 65 -24.81 -2.70 2.35
C GLY A 65 -24.58 -3.66 1.18
N GLU A 66 -25.64 -4.39 0.85
CA GLU A 66 -25.53 -5.59 0.02
C GLU A 66 -25.14 -5.32 -1.44
N GLU A 67 -25.66 -4.24 -2.00
CA GLU A 67 -25.39 -3.83 -3.38
C GLU A 67 -23.93 -3.38 -3.55
N ARG A 68 -23.46 -2.48 -2.67
CA ARG A 68 -22.10 -1.94 -2.71
C ARG A 68 -21.05 -3.00 -2.37
N TRP A 69 -21.36 -3.91 -1.44
CA TRP A 69 -20.46 -5.01 -1.10
C TRP A 69 -20.22 -5.94 -2.30
N LYS A 70 -21.27 -6.29 -3.06
CA LYS A 70 -21.16 -7.11 -4.28
C LYS A 70 -20.32 -6.43 -5.36
N GLN A 71 -20.54 -5.15 -5.62
CA GLN A 71 -19.77 -4.38 -6.61
C GLN A 71 -18.26 -4.36 -6.28
N LEU A 72 -17.91 -4.22 -5.00
CA LEU A 72 -16.52 -4.11 -4.55
C LEU A 72 -15.82 -5.47 -4.39
N LYS A 73 -16.56 -6.57 -4.18
CA LYS A 73 -15.99 -7.92 -4.10
C LYS A 73 -15.70 -8.57 -5.45
N GLY A 74 -16.13 -7.95 -6.54
CA GLY A 74 -16.09 -8.52 -7.88
C GLY A 74 -17.26 -9.47 -8.07
N SER A 75 -18.29 -9.02 -8.79
CA SER A 75 -19.03 -9.92 -9.66
C SER A 75 -18.05 -10.39 -10.74
N ASP A 76 -18.08 -11.69 -11.05
CA ASP A 76 -17.37 -12.28 -12.19
C ASP A 76 -17.52 -11.47 -13.49
#